data_AF-A0A7X5E576-F1
#
_entry.id   AF-A0A7X5E576-F1
#
_cell.length_a   1.000
_cell.length_b   1.000
_cell.length_c   1.000
_cell.angle_alpha   90.00
_cell.angle_beta   90.00
_cell.angle_gamma   90.00
#
_symmetry.space_group_name_H-M   'P 1'
#
loop_
_entity.id
_entity.type
_entity.pdbx_description
1 polymer ?
#
loop_
_entity_poly.entity_id
_entity_poly.type
_entity_poly.pdbx_seq_one_letter_code
_entity_poly.pdbx_strand_id
1 'polypeptide(L)'
;KLLNAWLNASYSEQELGELDLFDLVGRGCQIRVTVSEDGAHNNIEDVMALPKGLPAPQSGTAPLTYDIDRDGFSGAVWDSLPPWMREAVEKSEQYRQDPPDKPLDMPPEDAPAAGPQPQQAAQEGACPI
;
A
#
# COMPACT_ATOMS: atom_id res chain seq x y z
N LYS A 1 -3.83 5.98 -18.24
CA LYS A 1 -2.95 6.74 -19.19
C LYS A 1 -1.48 6.40 -19.00
N LEU A 2 -0.88 6.64 -17.82
CA LEU A 2 0.53 6.32 -17.55
C LEU A 2 0.85 4.82 -17.76
N LEU A 3 -0.02 3.94 -17.27
CA LEU A 3 0.13 2.50 -17.44
C LEU A 3 0.19 2.06 -18.92
N ASN A 4 -0.70 2.60 -19.76
CA ASN A 4 -0.71 2.33 -21.20
C ASN A 4 0.61 2.77 -21.88
N ALA A 5 1.14 3.94 -21.50
CA ALA A 5 2.42 4.45 -21.99
C ALA A 5 3.61 3.60 -21.52
N TRP A 6 3.61 3.15 -20.26
CA TRP A 6 4.62 2.23 -19.74
C TRP A 6 4.59 0.87 -20.45
N LEU A 7 3.40 0.32 -20.67
CA LEU A 7 3.23 -1.00 -21.26
C LEU A 7 3.32 -1.01 -22.78
N ASN A 8 3.45 0.16 -23.42
CA ASN A 8 3.33 0.35 -24.88
C ASN A 8 2.06 -0.34 -25.44
N ALA A 9 0.97 -0.28 -24.69
CA ALA A 9 -0.28 -0.96 -25.04
C ALA A 9 -1.48 -0.05 -24.75
N SER A 10 -2.53 -0.20 -25.55
CA SER A 10 -3.77 0.55 -25.37
C SER A 10 -4.81 -0.35 -24.73
N TYR A 11 -4.82 -0.41 -23.41
CA TYR A 11 -5.86 -1.12 -22.66
C TYR A 11 -7.16 -0.30 -22.63
N SER A 12 -8.28 -1.00 -22.81
CA SER A 12 -9.63 -0.54 -22.46
C SER A 12 -9.85 -0.56 -20.94
N GLU A 13 -10.92 0.07 -20.46
CA GLU A 13 -11.25 0.06 -19.03
C GLU A 13 -11.55 -1.33 -18.49
N GLN A 14 -12.19 -2.18 -19.31
CA GLN A 14 -12.48 -3.57 -18.95
C GLN A 14 -11.19 -4.38 -18.80
N GLU A 15 -10.27 -4.28 -19.75
CA GLU A 15 -8.98 -4.99 -19.68
C GLU A 15 -8.10 -4.48 -18.54
N LEU A 16 -8.21 -3.20 -18.16
CA LEU A 16 -7.55 -2.66 -16.98
C LEU A 16 -8.09 -3.26 -15.68
N GLY A 17 -9.38 -3.57 -15.62
CA GLY A 17 -9.99 -4.23 -14.45
C GLY A 17 -9.55 -5.69 -14.28
N GLU A 18 -9.13 -6.34 -15.36
CA GLU A 18 -8.63 -7.72 -15.35
C GLU A 18 -7.11 -7.81 -15.14
N LEU A 19 -6.40 -6.68 -15.12
CA LEU A 19 -4.95 -6.65 -15.00
C LEU A 19 -4.51 -6.95 -13.56
N ASP A 20 -3.77 -8.04 -13.37
CA ASP A 20 -3.09 -8.31 -12.11
C ASP A 20 -1.88 -7.37 -11.95
N LEU A 21 -1.90 -6.54 -10.90
CA LEU A 21 -0.82 -5.60 -10.61
C LEU A 21 0.48 -6.31 -10.21
N PHE A 22 0.40 -7.56 -9.72
CA PHE A 22 1.57 -8.33 -9.36
C PHE A 22 2.43 -8.73 -10.56
N ASP A 23 1.84 -8.85 -11.75
CA ASP A 23 2.57 -9.08 -13.01
C ASP A 23 3.47 -7.90 -13.42
N LEU A 24 3.24 -6.73 -12.82
CA LEU A 24 4.04 -5.53 -13.09
C LEU A 24 5.26 -5.39 -12.18
N VAL A 25 5.35 -6.20 -11.13
CA VAL A 25 6.41 -6.09 -10.14
C VAL A 25 7.76 -6.43 -10.77
N GLY A 26 8.74 -5.55 -10.54
CA GLY A 26 10.09 -5.69 -11.11
C GLY A 26 10.21 -5.31 -12.59
N ARG A 27 9.12 -4.91 -13.25
CA ARG A 27 9.21 -4.38 -14.62
C ARG A 27 9.87 -2.99 -14.59
N GLY A 28 10.87 -2.80 -15.45
CA GLY A 28 11.54 -1.52 -15.58
C GLY A 28 10.69 -0.50 -16.36
N CYS A 29 10.80 0.77 -15.96
CA CYS A 29 10.27 1.93 -16.68
C CYS A 29 11.24 3.10 -16.63
N GLN A 30 11.00 4.08 -17.50
CA GLN A 30 11.58 5.41 -17.38
C GLN A 30 10.50 6.37 -16.86
N ILE A 31 10.79 7.11 -15.80
CA ILE A 31 9.90 8.13 -15.24
C ILE A 31 10.48 9.53 -15.46
N ARG A 32 9.61 10.49 -15.75
CA ARG A 32 9.93 11.92 -15.74
C ARG A 32 9.32 12.53 -14.48
N VAL A 33 10.16 13.19 -13.69
CA VAL A 33 9.76 13.79 -12.42
C VAL A 33 10.03 15.29 -12.48
N THR A 34 9.03 16.10 -12.14
CA THR A 34 9.20 17.53 -11.88
C THR A 34 9.48 17.71 -10.39
N VAL A 35 10.58 18.38 -10.08
CA VAL A 35 10.95 18.71 -8.71
C VAL A 35 10.43 20.11 -8.40
N SER A 36 9.64 20.23 -7.33
CA SER A 36 9.16 21.53 -6.87
C SER A 36 10.28 22.28 -6.12
N GLU A 37 10.34 23.60 -6.28
CA GLU A 37 11.34 24.43 -5.60
C GLU A 37 11.09 24.55 -4.09
N ASP A 38 9.84 24.33 -3.65
CA ASP A 38 9.46 24.32 -2.23
C ASP A 38 9.86 23.02 -1.50
N GLY A 39 10.31 21.99 -2.24
CA GLY A 39 10.71 20.70 -1.71
C GLY A 39 9.58 19.89 -1.07
N ALA A 40 8.33 20.35 -1.15
CA ALA A 40 7.21 19.68 -0.51
C ALA A 40 6.87 18.37 -1.24
N HIS A 41 6.80 18.41 -2.58
CA HIS A 41 6.34 17.28 -3.38
C HIS A 41 6.99 17.23 -4.77
N ASN A 42 7.44 16.05 -5.18
CA ASN A 42 7.85 15.80 -6.56
C ASN A 42 6.67 15.19 -7.33
N ASN A 43 6.40 15.69 -8.54
CA ASN A 43 5.33 15.18 -9.37
C ASN A 43 5.87 14.26 -10.47
N ILE A 44 5.20 13.14 -10.71
CA ILE A 44 5.51 12.25 -11.84
C ILE A 44 4.73 12.76 -13.05
N GLU A 45 5.44 13.34 -14.01
CA GLU A 45 4.82 13.90 -15.22
C GLU A 45 4.51 12.84 -16.27
N ASP A 46 5.41 11.87 -16.43
CA ASP A 46 5.34 10.92 -17.52
C ASP A 46 6.03 9.59 -17.17
N VAL A 47 5.53 8.51 -17.76
CA VAL A 47 6.07 7.16 -17.60
C VAL A 47 6.16 6.50 -18.97
N MET A 48 7.34 6.01 -19.32
CA MET A 48 7.64 5.41 -20.61
C MET A 48 8.24 4.01 -20.43
N ALA A 49 8.00 3.13 -21.40
CA ALA A 49 8.72 1.88 -21.51
C ALA A 49 10.22 2.11 -21.65
N LEU A 50 11.03 1.16 -21.16
CA LEU A 50 12.47 1.23 -21.37
C LEU A 50 12.81 1.12 -22.88
N PRO A 51 13.78 1.93 -23.38
CA PRO A 51 14.24 1.82 -24.75
C PRO A 51 14.75 0.42 -25.08
N LYS A 52 14.52 -0.02 -26.32
CA LYS A 52 15.02 -1.32 -26.80
C LYS A 52 16.55 -1.38 -26.66
N GLY A 53 17.06 -2.48 -26.11
CA GLY A 53 18.49 -2.71 -25.94
C GLY A 53 19.08 -2.16 -24.64
N LEU A 54 18.31 -1.43 -23.83
CA LEU A 54 18.73 -1.06 -22.47
C LEU A 54 18.31 -2.16 -21.49
N PRO A 55 19.24 -2.75 -20.71
CA PRO A 55 18.87 -3.72 -19.68
C PRO A 55 18.03 -3.03 -18.60
N ALA A 56 16.95 -3.70 -18.17
CA ALA A 56 16.15 -3.20 -17.07
C ALA A 56 16.98 -3.22 -15.77
N PRO A 57 16.91 -2.16 -14.94
CA PRO A 57 17.49 -2.19 -13.61
C PRO A 57 16.92 -3.36 -12.81
N GLN A 58 17.79 -4.11 -12.14
CA GLN A 58 17.39 -5.20 -11.26
C GLN A 58 17.46 -4.73 -9.80
N SER A 59 16.43 -5.06 -9.03
CA SER A 59 16.44 -4.84 -7.60
C SER A 59 17.47 -5.76 -6.94
N GLY A 60 18.23 -5.23 -5.98
CA GLY A 60 19.12 -6.04 -5.14
C GLY A 60 18.36 -6.90 -4.11
N THR A 61 17.09 -6.58 -3.85
CA THR A 61 16.20 -7.33 -2.96
C THR A 61 15.11 -8.02 -3.78
N ALA A 62 14.75 -9.24 -3.39
CA ALA A 62 13.61 -9.92 -3.99
C ALA A 62 12.34 -9.08 -3.78
N PRO A 63 11.50 -8.93 -4.81
CA PRO A 63 10.21 -8.29 -4.63
C PRO A 63 9.35 -9.12 -3.67
N LEU A 64 8.61 -8.42 -2.81
CA LEU A 64 7.64 -9.01 -1.91
C LEU A 64 6.25 -8.51 -2.33
N THR A 65 5.35 -9.44 -2.58
CA THR A 65 3.96 -9.16 -2.95
C THR A 65 3.07 -9.71 -1.85
N TYR A 66 2.07 -8.93 -1.46
CA TYR A 66 1.12 -9.31 -0.43
C TYR A 66 -0.23 -8.67 -0.75
N ASP A 67 -1.27 -9.48 -0.68
CA ASP A 67 -2.66 -9.08 -0.84
C ASP A 67 -3.45 -9.61 0.36
N ILE A 68 -4.18 -8.72 1.03
CA ILE A 68 -4.93 -9.04 2.24
C ILE A 68 -6.09 -10.00 1.97
N ASP A 69 -6.76 -9.87 0.81
CA ASP A 69 -7.92 -10.67 0.42
C ASP A 69 -7.47 -12.06 -0.06
N ARG A 70 -6.28 -12.15 -0.65
CA ARG A 70 -5.71 -13.41 -1.16
C ARG A 70 -4.89 -14.18 -0.12
N ASP A 71 -4.01 -13.49 0.60
CA ASP A 71 -2.99 -14.08 1.48
C ASP A 71 -3.38 -14.04 2.96
N GLY A 72 -4.33 -13.18 3.34
CA GLY A 72 -4.85 -13.07 4.70
C GLY A 72 -3.79 -12.67 5.73
N PHE A 73 -4.08 -12.92 7.01
CA PHE A 73 -3.24 -12.47 8.14
C PHE A 73 -2.40 -13.57 8.78
N SER A 74 -2.18 -14.69 8.08
CA SER A 74 -1.41 -15.81 8.62
C SER A 74 -0.72 -16.61 7.52
N GLY A 75 0.36 -17.31 7.89
CA GLY A 75 1.10 -18.19 6.99
C GLY A 75 2.36 -17.57 6.42
N ALA A 76 3.03 -18.32 5.54
CA ALA A 76 4.41 -18.04 5.14
C ALA A 76 4.62 -16.64 4.49
N VAL A 77 3.64 -16.14 3.72
CA VAL A 77 3.71 -14.81 3.10
C VAL A 77 3.61 -13.72 4.17
N TRP A 78 2.65 -13.84 5.09
CA TRP A 78 2.47 -12.94 6.22
C TRP A 78 3.71 -12.91 7.15
N ASP A 79 4.27 -14.08 7.44
CA ASP A 79 5.45 -14.22 8.29
C ASP A 79 6.70 -13.61 7.62
N SER A 80 6.74 -13.61 6.28
CA SER A 80 7.83 -12.99 5.50
C SER A 80 7.76 -11.46 5.45
N LEU A 81 6.64 -10.86 5.84
CA LEU A 81 6.49 -9.40 5.85
C LEU A 81 7.42 -8.75 6.89
N PRO A 82 8.05 -7.60 6.56
CA PRO A 82 8.76 -6.82 7.56
C PRO A 82 7.82 -6.34 8.69
N PRO A 83 8.33 -6.15 9.94
CA PRO A 83 7.50 -5.73 11.08
C PRO A 83 6.69 -4.47 10.81
N TRP A 84 7.32 -3.45 10.22
CA TRP A 84 6.65 -2.18 9.88
C TRP A 84 5.45 -2.36 8.93
N MET A 85 5.49 -3.37 8.04
CA MET A 85 4.41 -3.65 7.10
C MET A 85 3.26 -4.38 7.79
N ARG A 86 3.57 -5.36 8.67
CA ARG A 86 2.55 -6.02 9.49
C ARG A 86 1.81 -5.02 10.37
N GLU A 87 2.54 -4.14 11.06
CA GLU A 87 1.93 -3.10 11.88
C GLU A 87 1.02 -2.15 11.07
N ALA A 88 1.42 -1.81 9.84
CA ALA A 88 0.59 -0.97 8.98
C ALA A 88 -0.70 -1.68 8.56
N VAL A 89 -0.62 -2.98 8.25
CA VAL A 89 -1.78 -3.81 7.91
C VAL A 89 -2.68 -4.03 9.15
N GLU A 90 -2.12 -4.26 10.33
CA GLU A 90 -2.86 -4.40 11.60
C GLU A 90 -3.64 -3.14 11.98
N LYS A 91 -3.10 -1.96 11.62
CA LYS A 91 -3.77 -0.66 11.82
C LYS A 91 -4.90 -0.40 10.81
N SER A 92 -5.00 -1.20 9.75
CA SER A 92 -6.04 -1.07 8.73
C SER A 92 -7.42 -1.48 9.26
N GLU A 93 -8.49 -0.94 8.68
CA GLU A 93 -9.86 -1.29 9.06
C GLU A 93 -10.18 -2.75 8.74
N GLN A 94 -9.59 -3.28 7.68
CA GLN A 94 -9.75 -4.67 7.25
C GLN A 94 -9.28 -5.67 8.31
N TYR A 95 -8.11 -5.45 8.94
CA TYR A 95 -7.63 -6.29 10.04
C TYR A 95 -8.55 -6.22 11.27
N ARG A 96 -9.13 -5.04 11.55
CA ARG A 96 -10.08 -4.89 12.67
C ARG A 96 -11.41 -5.60 12.44
N GLN A 97 -11.80 -5.79 11.18
CA GLN A 97 -13.05 -6.46 10.82
C GLN A 97 -12.90 -7.99 10.83
N ASP A 98 -11.74 -8.53 10.45
CA ASP A 98 -11.47 -9.98 10.45
C ASP A 98 -10.09 -10.31 11.04
N PRO A 99 -9.90 -10.13 12.36
CA PRO A 99 -8.62 -10.42 13.00
C PRO A 99 -8.34 -11.93 13.06
N PRO A 100 -7.11 -12.40 12.80
CA PRO A 100 -6.76 -13.81 12.86
C PRO A 100 -6.87 -14.38 14.29
N ASP A 101 -7.24 -15.66 14.40
CA ASP A 101 -7.47 -16.39 15.67
C ASP A 101 -6.24 -16.44 16.61
N LYS A 102 -5.03 -16.20 16.10
CA LYS A 102 -3.81 -16.17 16.89
C LYS A 102 -3.18 -14.77 16.84
N PRO A 103 -3.15 -14.03 17.96
CA PRO A 103 -2.34 -12.84 18.05
C PRO A 103 -0.87 -13.21 17.88
N LEU A 104 -0.14 -12.45 17.08
CA LEU A 104 1.29 -12.66 16.87
C LEU A 104 2.04 -12.33 18.16
N ASP A 105 2.97 -13.21 18.56
CA ASP A 105 3.87 -12.96 19.69
C ASP A 105 4.87 -11.86 19.31
N MET A 106 4.59 -10.63 19.77
CA MET A 106 5.52 -9.52 19.67
C MET A 106 6.44 -9.47 20.90
N PRO A 107 7.74 -9.20 20.74
CA PRO A 107 8.56 -8.75 21.86
C PRO A 107 7.99 -7.42 22.41
N PRO A 108 8.03 -7.19 23.73
CA PRO A 108 7.44 -5.99 24.32
C PRO A 108 8.21 -4.76 23.85
N GLU A 109 7.52 -3.88 23.13
CA GLU A 109 8.05 -2.59 22.70
C GLU A 109 7.56 -1.49 23.66
N ASP A 110 8.49 -0.69 24.18
CA ASP A 110 8.25 0.48 25.02
C ASP A 110 7.35 1.51 24.30
N ALA A 111 6.04 1.37 24.44
CA ALA A 111 5.08 2.35 23.97
C ALA A 111 5.14 3.64 24.82
N PRO A 112 5.30 4.85 24.24
CA PRO A 112 5.03 6.07 24.96
C PRO A 112 3.53 6.16 25.28
N ALA A 113 3.24 6.54 26.52
CA ALA A 113 1.93 6.50 27.14
C ALA A 113 0.82 7.24 26.39
N ALA A 114 -0.38 6.67 26.50
CA ALA A 114 -1.67 7.14 26.02
C ALA A 114 -1.89 8.67 26.12
N GLY A 115 -2.32 9.26 25.00
CA GLY A 115 -3.00 10.57 24.98
C GLY A 115 -4.47 10.45 25.41
N PRO A 116 -5.12 11.57 25.81
CA PRO A 116 -6.37 11.53 26.59
C PRO A 116 -7.59 11.14 25.74
N GLN A 117 -8.45 10.28 26.30
CA GLN A 117 -9.75 9.90 25.76
C GLN A 117 -10.76 11.06 25.82
N PRO A 118 -11.64 11.27 24.82
CA PRO A 118 -12.69 12.29 24.91
C PRO A 118 -13.84 11.85 25.84
N GLN A 119 -14.19 12.71 26.79
CA GLN A 119 -15.32 12.54 27.71
C GLN A 119 -16.68 12.45 27.00
N GLN A 120 -17.52 11.53 27.49
CA GLN A 120 -18.96 11.47 27.24
C GLN A 120 -19.65 12.77 27.69
N ALA A 121 -20.32 13.45 26.77
CA ALA A 121 -21.22 14.56 27.06
C ALA A 121 -22.66 14.06 27.09
N ALA A 122 -23.28 14.15 28.28
CA ALA A 122 -24.71 13.96 28.50
C ALA A 122 -25.54 14.94 27.64
N GLN A 123 -26.62 14.46 27.01
CA GLN A 123 -27.66 15.29 26.44
C GLN A 123 -29.02 14.85 27.01
N GLU A 124 -29.46 15.55 28.06
CA GLU A 124 -30.87 15.66 28.42
C GLU A 124 -31.40 16.98 27.84
N GLY A 125 -32.47 16.93 27.05
CA GLY A 125 -33.11 18.12 26.50
C GLY A 125 -34.13 17.81 25.42
N ALA A 126 -35.36 17.54 25.83
CA ALA A 126 -36.51 17.27 24.99
C ALA A 126 -36.93 18.48 24.11
N CYS A 127 -37.53 18.15 22.96
CA CYS A 127 -38.16 19.02 21.95
C CYS A 127 -39.24 19.96 22.55
N PRO A 128 -39.63 21.06 21.85
CA PRO A 128 -40.77 20.89 20.92
C PRO A 128 -40.72 21.71 19.61
N ILE A 129 -41.43 21.12 18.63
CA ILE A 129 -42.08 21.56 17.37
C ILE A 129 -41.75 22.95 16.80
#